data_AF-A0A316KU33-F1
#
_entry.id   AF-A0A316KU33-F1
#
_cell.length_a   1.000
_cell.length_b   1.000
_cell.length_c   1.000
_cell.angle_alpha   90.00
_cell.angle_beta   90.00
_cell.angle_gamma   90.00
#
_symmetry.space_group_name_H-M   'P 1'
#
loop_
_entity.id
_entity.type
_entity.pdbx_description
1 polymer ?
#
loop_
_entity_poly.entity_id
_entity_poly.type
_entity_poly.pdbx_seq_one_letter_code
_entity_poly.pdbx_strand_id
1 'polypeptide(L)'
;MVGDRSADNDVSWTWSQISQHCFHSDGIVVFALFPSVPVDLAYQSGYAPTGENGIAIRVEGRQLFEIDGRLATKLLNARTSGAVSVAEGEPRSILAEVTLWLIGPVLRKIADLPFHVLSHSVVANPNVSIDLFAQVTEGDQLWQIDALRGR
;
A
#
# COMPACT_ATOMS: atom_id res chain seq x y z
N MET A 1 2.16 -8.45 -14.88
CA MET A 1 1.13 -7.94 -13.95
C MET A 1 1.61 -8.24 -12.55
N VAL A 2 1.73 -7.24 -11.69
CA VAL A 2 1.95 -7.45 -10.26
C VAL A 2 0.63 -7.10 -9.59
N GLY A 3 -0.09 -8.12 -9.17
CA GLY A 3 -1.37 -8.02 -8.47
C GLY A 3 -1.66 -9.39 -7.89
N ASP A 4 -1.81 -9.46 -6.57
CA ASP A 4 -2.06 -10.70 -5.83
C ASP A 4 -3.56 -11.07 -5.83
N ARG A 5 -4.42 -10.22 -6.41
CA ARG A 5 -5.87 -10.30 -6.28
C ARG A 5 -6.64 -9.63 -7.43
N SER A 6 -7.95 -9.91 -7.51
CA SER A 6 -8.88 -9.28 -8.45
C SER A 6 -9.08 -7.79 -8.18
N ALA A 7 -9.23 -6.98 -9.23
CA ALA A 7 -9.53 -5.55 -9.07
C ALA A 7 -10.96 -5.33 -8.56
N ASP A 8 -11.11 -4.39 -7.62
CA ASP A 8 -12.39 -3.98 -7.03
C ASP A 8 -12.32 -2.51 -6.60
N ASN A 9 -13.47 -1.87 -6.46
CA ASN A 9 -13.61 -0.46 -6.07
C ASN A 9 -13.84 -0.25 -4.56
N ASP A 10 -14.30 -1.27 -3.82
CA ASP A 10 -14.71 -1.11 -2.41
C ASP A 10 -13.79 -1.83 -1.41
N VAL A 11 -12.92 -2.74 -1.87
CA VAL A 11 -11.95 -3.47 -1.04
C VAL A 11 -12.60 -4.13 0.17
N SER A 12 -13.84 -4.58 -0.03
CA SER A 12 -14.68 -5.27 0.95
C SER A 12 -14.28 -6.73 1.13
N TRP A 13 -13.23 -7.19 0.43
CA TRP A 13 -12.69 -8.55 0.50
C TRP A 13 -13.63 -9.65 0.00
N THR A 14 -14.77 -9.28 -0.61
CA THR A 14 -15.75 -10.22 -1.19
C THR A 14 -15.52 -10.43 -2.69
N TRP A 15 -14.26 -10.62 -3.08
CA TRP A 15 -13.87 -10.61 -4.49
C TRP A 15 -14.13 -11.97 -5.14
N SER A 16 -14.54 -11.94 -6.41
CA SER A 16 -14.75 -13.15 -7.20
C SER A 16 -14.18 -13.01 -8.61
N GLN A 17 -13.79 -14.12 -9.20
CA GLN A 17 -13.41 -14.23 -10.60
C GLN A 17 -14.56 -14.86 -11.38
N ILE A 18 -14.81 -14.32 -12.57
CA ILE A 18 -15.87 -14.79 -13.46
C ILE A 18 -15.24 -15.63 -14.56
N SER A 19 -15.71 -16.87 -14.72
CA SER A 19 -15.43 -17.70 -15.88
C SER A 19 -16.67 -17.77 -16.78
N GLN A 20 -16.54 -18.42 -17.94
CA GLN A 20 -17.66 -18.63 -18.86
C GLN A 20 -18.81 -19.46 -18.24
N HIS A 21 -18.54 -20.18 -17.15
CA HIS A 21 -19.48 -21.15 -16.59
C HIS A 21 -19.90 -20.83 -15.15
N CYS A 22 -19.08 -20.12 -14.37
CA CYS A 22 -19.37 -19.85 -12.96
C CYS A 22 -18.52 -18.72 -12.37
N PHE A 23 -18.86 -18.36 -11.13
CA PHE A 23 -18.12 -17.44 -10.28
C PHE A 23 -17.24 -18.24 -9.30
N HIS A 24 -16.02 -17.77 -9.06
CA HIS A 24 -15.07 -18.37 -8.12
C HIS A 24 -14.64 -17.32 -7.10
N SER A 25 -14.67 -17.64 -5.81
CA SER A 25 -14.17 -16.76 -4.72
C SER A 25 -12.75 -17.12 -4.26
N ASP A 26 -12.22 -18.24 -4.73
CA ASP A 26 -10.95 -18.87 -4.33
C ASP A 26 -10.15 -19.40 -5.53
N GLY A 27 -10.43 -18.90 -6.72
CA GLY A 27 -9.78 -19.33 -7.96
C GLY A 27 -8.42 -18.66 -8.20
N ILE A 28 -7.64 -19.25 -9.10
CA ILE A 28 -6.41 -18.66 -9.65
C ILE A 28 -6.61 -18.49 -11.16
N VAL A 29 -6.35 -17.29 -11.67
CA VAL A 29 -6.37 -17.01 -13.11
C VAL A 29 -4.95 -17.13 -13.66
N VAL A 30 -4.74 -18.05 -14.59
CA VAL A 30 -3.46 -18.25 -15.27
C VAL A 30 -3.60 -17.84 -16.74
N PHE A 31 -2.69 -17.00 -17.23
CA PHE A 31 -2.62 -16.60 -18.63
C PHE A 31 -1.22 -16.90 -19.18
N ALA A 32 -1.16 -17.52 -20.35
CA ALA A 32 0.08 -17.85 -21.04
C ALA A 32 0.26 -16.95 -22.27
N LEU A 33 1.43 -16.32 -22.38
CA LEU A 33 1.82 -15.55 -23.56
C LEU A 33 2.94 -16.28 -24.33
N PHE A 34 2.86 -16.23 -25.65
CA PHE A 34 3.88 -16.75 -26.56
C PHE A 34 4.40 -15.62 -27.48
N PRO A 35 5.18 -14.68 -26.94
CA PRO A 35 5.69 -13.56 -27.73
C PRO A 35 6.74 -14.05 -28.73
N SER A 36 6.68 -13.54 -29.96
CA SER A 36 7.69 -13.81 -31.00
C SER A 36 8.91 -12.90 -30.91
N VAL A 37 8.92 -11.98 -29.94
CA VAL A 37 9.96 -10.97 -29.70
C VAL A 37 10.28 -10.87 -28.21
N PRO A 38 11.44 -10.30 -27.83
CA PRO A 38 11.75 -10.04 -26.43
C PRO A 38 10.65 -9.20 -25.75
N VAL A 39 10.28 -9.59 -24.53
CA VAL A 39 9.39 -8.82 -23.66
C VAL A 39 10.26 -8.03 -22.71
N ASP A 40 9.99 -6.74 -22.60
CA ASP A 40 10.58 -5.87 -21.59
C ASP A 40 9.51 -5.46 -20.56
N LEU A 41 9.95 -5.16 -19.35
CA LEU A 41 9.08 -4.73 -18.26
C LEU A 41 9.34 -3.26 -17.95
N ALA A 42 8.45 -2.40 -18.42
CA ALA A 42 8.38 -1.03 -17.93
C ALA A 42 7.44 -0.98 -16.72
N TYR A 43 7.99 -0.64 -15.55
CA TYR A 43 7.20 -0.27 -14.37
C TYR A 43 7.31 1.23 -14.17
N GLN A 44 6.16 1.90 -14.15
CA GLN A 44 6.05 3.28 -13.71
C GLN A 44 5.07 3.30 -12.56
N SER A 45 5.54 3.62 -11.36
CA SER A 45 4.67 3.80 -10.20
C SER A 45 3.68 4.95 -10.45
N GLY A 46 4.08 5.97 -11.22
CA GLY A 46 3.30 7.21 -11.38
C GLY A 46 3.36 8.12 -10.13
N TYR A 47 4.20 7.74 -9.16
CA TYR A 47 4.28 8.32 -7.84
C TYR A 47 5.73 8.77 -7.59
N ALA A 48 5.90 10.04 -7.20
CA ALA A 48 7.17 10.59 -6.79
C ALA A 48 7.15 10.84 -5.27
N PRO A 49 8.24 10.53 -4.53
CA PRO A 49 8.35 10.84 -3.10
C PRO A 49 8.56 12.35 -2.93
N THR A 50 7.51 13.13 -3.14
CA THR A 50 7.55 14.60 -3.11
C THR A 50 6.95 15.18 -1.83
N GLY A 51 6.35 14.34 -0.99
CA GLY A 51 5.75 14.75 0.27
C GLY A 51 6.71 14.68 1.45
N GLU A 52 6.14 14.89 2.63
CA GLU A 52 6.85 14.71 3.90
C GLU A 52 7.31 13.27 4.10
N ASN A 53 8.26 13.06 5.00
CA ASN A 53 8.74 11.73 5.36
C ASN A 53 8.94 11.60 6.87
N GLY A 54 9.08 10.36 7.33
CA GLY A 54 9.41 10.01 8.71
C GLY A 54 10.00 8.60 8.81
N ILE A 55 10.58 8.28 9.96
CA ILE A 55 11.25 6.99 10.20
C ILE A 55 10.32 6.06 10.98
N ALA A 56 10.17 4.82 10.53
CA ALA A 56 9.47 3.78 11.28
C ALA A 56 10.25 3.43 12.55
N ILE A 57 9.66 3.69 13.73
CA ILE A 57 10.34 3.51 15.03
C ILE A 57 9.88 2.22 15.72
N ARG A 58 8.63 1.80 15.51
CA ARG A 58 8.08 0.59 16.11
C ARG A 58 7.17 -0.13 15.13
N VAL A 59 7.56 -1.35 14.74
CA VAL A 59 6.85 -2.18 13.77
C VAL A 59 6.80 -3.64 14.21
N GLU A 60 5.72 -4.33 13.87
CA GLU A 60 5.58 -5.78 14.05
C GLU A 60 5.06 -6.40 12.75
N GLY A 61 5.97 -6.91 11.92
CA GLY A 61 5.63 -7.48 10.61
C GLY A 61 5.02 -6.45 9.67
N ARG A 62 3.70 -6.49 9.48
CA ARG A 62 2.94 -5.53 8.66
C ARG A 62 2.25 -4.45 9.47
N GLN A 63 2.40 -4.46 10.80
CA GLN A 63 1.78 -3.49 11.70
C GLN A 63 2.77 -2.38 12.01
N LEU A 64 2.38 -1.14 11.72
CA LEU A 64 3.14 0.07 12.02
C LEU A 64 2.52 0.78 13.22
N PHE A 65 3.30 0.97 14.27
CA PHE A 65 2.84 1.65 15.49
C PHE A 65 3.30 3.10 15.54
N GLU A 66 4.57 3.38 15.21
CA GLU A 66 5.18 4.68 15.43
C GLU A 66 6.06 5.16 14.28
N ILE A 67 5.97 6.46 14.01
CA ILE A 67 6.76 7.21 13.04
C ILE A 67 7.35 8.43 13.75
N ASP A 68 8.67 8.60 13.72
CA ASP A 68 9.38 9.69 14.40
C ASP A 68 8.99 9.87 15.88
N GLY A 69 8.74 8.76 16.58
CA GLY A 69 8.33 8.73 17.99
C GLY A 69 6.89 9.18 18.24
N ARG A 70 6.07 9.31 17.19
CA ARG A 70 4.64 9.62 17.28
C ARG A 70 3.82 8.42 16.81
N LEU A 71 2.65 8.20 17.42
CA LEU A 71 1.72 7.16 16.99
C LEU A 71 1.33 7.36 15.52
N ALA A 72 1.48 6.33 14.70
CA ALA A 72 1.16 6.34 13.27
C ALA A 72 -0.31 6.73 13.02
N THR A 73 -1.23 6.21 13.83
CA THR A 73 -2.66 6.55 13.79
C THR A 73 -2.91 8.03 14.06
N LYS A 74 -2.22 8.65 15.03
CA LYS A 74 -2.34 10.09 15.29
C LYS A 74 -1.75 10.93 14.15
N LEU A 75 -0.64 10.49 13.58
CA LEU A 75 -0.02 11.17 12.45
C LEU A 75 -0.97 11.18 11.24
N LEU A 76 -1.51 10.01 10.86
CA LEU A 76 -2.49 9.93 9.78
C LEU A 76 -3.74 10.74 10.10
N ASN A 77 -4.28 10.66 11.31
CA ASN A 77 -5.46 11.43 11.71
C ASN A 77 -5.30 12.93 11.47
N ALA A 78 -4.16 13.48 11.90
CA ALA A 78 -3.84 14.89 11.73
C ALA A 78 -3.71 15.28 10.25
N ARG A 79 -3.19 14.36 9.42
CA ARG A 79 -2.93 14.58 7.99
C ARG A 79 -4.16 14.41 7.12
N THR A 80 -5.09 13.55 7.51
CA THR A 80 -6.36 13.34 6.82
C THR A 80 -7.48 14.20 7.43
N SER A 81 -7.15 15.28 8.13
CA SER A 81 -8.11 16.21 8.74
C SER A 81 -9.20 15.52 9.58
N GLY A 82 -8.85 14.46 10.32
CA GLY A 82 -9.81 13.73 11.15
C GLY A 82 -10.32 12.40 10.58
N ALA A 83 -10.07 12.10 9.29
CA ALA A 83 -10.71 10.95 8.64
C ALA A 83 -10.24 9.58 9.15
N VAL A 84 -9.03 9.51 9.70
CA VAL A 84 -8.39 8.29 10.21
C VAL A 84 -8.30 8.36 11.73
N SER A 85 -9.22 7.74 12.43
CA SER A 85 -9.14 7.57 13.89
C SER A 85 -8.61 6.18 14.25
N VAL A 86 -8.16 6.01 15.50
CA VAL A 86 -8.00 4.67 16.07
C VAL A 86 -9.35 3.96 16.00
N ALA A 87 -9.34 2.68 15.63
CA ALA A 87 -10.54 1.86 15.61
C ALA A 87 -11.08 1.66 17.04
N GLU A 88 -12.36 1.95 17.26
CA GLU A 88 -13.05 1.68 18.52
C GLU A 88 -13.64 0.28 18.47
N GLY A 89 -12.91 -0.70 19.02
CA GLY A 89 -13.37 -2.09 19.12
C GLY A 89 -12.89 -2.99 17.97
N GLU A 90 -13.36 -2.74 16.75
CA GLU A 90 -13.07 -3.59 15.58
C GLU A 90 -12.15 -2.89 14.57
N PRO A 91 -11.22 -3.63 13.92
CA PRO A 91 -10.37 -3.07 12.86
C PRO A 91 -11.18 -2.38 11.76
N ARG A 92 -10.74 -1.19 11.34
CA ARG A 92 -11.42 -0.38 10.32
C ARG A 92 -10.55 -0.24 9.08
N SER A 93 -11.12 -0.52 7.91
CA SER A 93 -10.49 -0.15 6.63
C SER A 93 -10.34 1.37 6.54
N ILE A 94 -9.13 1.84 6.25
CA ILE A 94 -8.79 3.25 6.07
C ILE A 94 -8.26 3.56 4.67
N LEU A 95 -8.30 2.57 3.77
CA LEU A 95 -7.61 2.61 2.49
C LEU A 95 -8.05 3.81 1.62
N ALA A 96 -9.33 4.13 1.63
CA ALA A 96 -9.88 5.25 0.84
C ALA A 96 -9.44 6.62 1.38
N GLU A 97 -9.22 6.71 2.70
CA GLU A 97 -8.81 7.92 3.39
C GLU A 97 -7.30 8.17 3.32
N VAL A 98 -6.50 7.13 3.10
CA VAL A 98 -5.03 7.18 3.15
C VAL A 98 -4.34 6.75 1.86
N THR A 99 -5.06 6.78 0.73
CA THR A 99 -4.54 6.38 -0.59
C THR A 99 -3.20 7.05 -0.95
N LEU A 100 -2.94 8.24 -0.41
CA LEU A 100 -1.75 9.08 -0.65
C LEU A 100 -0.65 8.98 0.44
N TRP A 101 -0.84 8.12 1.43
CA TRP A 101 0.21 7.76 2.40
C TRP A 101 0.72 6.36 2.09
N LEU A 102 1.87 6.32 1.41
CA LEU A 102 2.40 5.17 0.72
C LEU A 102 3.80 4.83 1.22
N ILE A 103 4.04 3.56 1.52
CA ILE A 103 5.18 3.14 2.33
C ILE A 103 6.16 2.31 1.52
N GLY A 104 7.46 2.51 1.72
CA GLY A 104 8.43 1.45 1.52
C GLY A 104 9.85 1.97 1.35
N PRO A 105 10.86 1.20 1.81
CA PRO A 105 12.26 1.53 1.60
C PRO A 105 12.58 1.70 0.11
N VAL A 106 13.66 2.45 -0.20
CA VAL A 106 14.28 2.41 -1.54
C VAL A 106 14.74 0.97 -1.77
N LEU A 107 13.93 0.22 -2.51
CA LEU A 107 14.02 -1.23 -2.65
C LEU A 107 15.32 -1.64 -3.36
N ARG A 108 15.77 -0.80 -4.30
CA ARG A 108 17.04 -0.90 -5.00
C ARG A 108 17.27 0.32 -5.88
N LYS A 109 18.52 0.54 -6.29
CA LYS A 109 18.80 1.22 -7.56
C LYS A 109 18.71 0.20 -8.68
N ILE A 110 17.79 0.38 -9.62
CA ILE A 110 17.87 -0.31 -10.92
C ILE A 110 18.45 0.72 -11.89
N ALA A 111 19.65 0.44 -12.42
CA ALA A 111 20.37 1.37 -13.29
C ALA A 111 20.50 2.80 -12.72
N ASP A 112 20.88 2.91 -11.43
CA ASP A 112 21.02 4.17 -10.68
C ASP A 112 19.74 4.99 -10.39
N LEU A 113 18.56 4.56 -10.86
CA LEU A 113 17.29 5.17 -10.47
C LEU A 113 16.74 4.57 -9.15
N PRO A 114 16.34 5.39 -8.17
CA PRO A 114 15.73 4.90 -6.94
C PRO A 114 14.38 4.24 -7.24
N PHE A 115 14.25 2.97 -6.87
CA PHE A 115 13.03 2.20 -6.99
C PHE A 115 12.31 2.17 -5.64
N HIS A 116 11.07 2.66 -5.60
CA HIS A 116 10.24 2.66 -4.40
C HIS A 116 9.23 1.51 -4.49
N VAL A 117 9.17 0.67 -3.46
CA VAL A 117 7.99 -0.19 -3.26
C VAL A 117 6.93 0.64 -2.58
N LEU A 118 5.73 0.55 -3.12
CA LEU A 118 4.56 1.20 -2.58
C LEU A 118 3.78 0.20 -1.76
N SER A 119 3.56 0.53 -0.50
CA SER A 119 2.71 -0.21 0.41
C SER A 119 1.67 0.75 0.96
N HIS A 120 0.43 0.61 0.52
CA HIS A 120 -0.64 1.42 1.09
C HIS A 120 -0.92 0.99 2.53
N SER A 121 -1.28 1.97 3.35
CA SER A 121 -1.93 1.72 4.64
C SER A 121 -3.36 1.25 4.38
N VAL A 122 -3.80 0.23 5.11
CA VAL A 122 -5.03 -0.51 4.78
C VAL A 122 -6.02 -0.51 5.93
N VAL A 123 -5.55 -0.71 7.16
CA VAL A 123 -6.42 -0.90 8.33
C VAL A 123 -5.89 -0.09 9.51
N ALA A 124 -6.77 0.62 10.22
CA ALA A 124 -6.49 1.14 11.56
C ALA A 124 -7.01 0.13 12.60
N ASN A 125 -6.14 -0.25 13.53
CA ASN A 125 -6.43 -1.26 14.54
C ASN A 125 -6.71 -0.65 15.93
N PRO A 126 -7.46 -1.34 16.81
CA PRO A 126 -7.70 -0.92 18.19
C PRO A 126 -6.42 -0.84 19.04
N ASN A 127 -5.41 -1.65 18.70
CA ASN A 127 -4.09 -1.63 19.33
C ASN A 127 -3.21 -0.44 18.87
N VAL A 128 -3.82 0.60 18.29
CA VAL A 128 -3.22 1.83 17.73
C VAL A 128 -2.26 1.63 16.55
N SER A 129 -2.12 0.40 16.05
CA SER A 129 -1.33 0.11 14.86
C SER A 129 -2.08 0.39 13.57
N ILE A 130 -1.31 0.44 12.49
CA ILE A 130 -1.81 0.51 11.12
C ILE A 130 -1.27 -0.69 10.35
N ASP A 131 -2.17 -1.47 9.74
CA ASP A 131 -1.74 -2.55 8.85
C ASP A 131 -1.37 -1.99 7.48
N LEU A 132 -0.25 -2.47 6.96
CA LEU A 132 0.29 -2.12 5.66
C LEU A 132 0.16 -3.28 4.68
N PHE A 133 0.17 -3.02 3.36
CA PHE A 133 0.19 -4.11 2.35
C PHE A 133 1.48 -4.94 2.39
N ALA A 134 2.62 -4.30 2.60
CA ALA A 134 3.92 -4.94 2.71
C ALA A 134 4.50 -4.82 4.12
N GLN A 135 5.48 -5.67 4.43
CA GLN A 135 6.24 -5.56 5.67
C GLN A 135 7.16 -4.32 5.64
N VAL A 136 7.37 -3.75 6.81
CA VAL A 136 8.34 -2.68 7.07
C VAL A 136 9.23 -3.07 8.23
N THR A 137 10.43 -2.52 8.26
CA THR A 137 11.40 -2.73 9.34
C THR A 137 11.60 -1.43 10.11
N GLU A 138 11.94 -1.53 11.40
CA GLU A 138 12.38 -0.38 12.17
C GLU A 138 13.59 0.28 11.48
N GLY A 139 13.58 1.60 11.37
CA GLY A 139 14.56 2.37 10.62
C GLY A 139 14.20 2.63 9.15
N ASP A 140 13.16 1.99 8.61
CA ASP A 140 12.70 2.28 7.25
C ASP A 140 12.13 3.71 7.15
N GLN A 141 12.46 4.39 6.05
CA GLN A 141 11.93 5.73 5.76
C GLN A 141 10.59 5.62 5.04
N LEU A 142 9.59 6.30 5.58
CA LEU A 142 8.21 6.35 5.10
C LEU A 142 7.96 7.70 4.43
N TRP A 143 7.24 7.70 3.31
CA TRP A 143 7.01 8.92 2.51
C TRP A 143 5.52 9.18 2.33
N GLN A 144 5.14 10.45 2.39
CA GLN A 144 3.90 10.89 1.79
C GLN A 144 4.14 11.04 0.28
N ILE A 145 3.20 10.54 -0.50
CA ILE A 145 3.31 10.56 -1.95
C ILE A 145 2.11 11.32 -2.49
N ASP A 146 2.39 12.37 -3.25
CA ASP A 146 1.37 13.04 -4.03
C ASP A 146 1.27 12.38 -5.40
N ALA A 147 0.04 12.21 -5.89
CA ALA A 147 -0.16 11.93 -7.31
C ALA A 147 0.42 13.12 -8.10
N LEU A 148 1.30 12.84 -9.07
CA LEU A 148 1.83 13.87 -9.96
C LEU A 148 0.65 14.53 -10.68
N ARG A 149 0.23 15.73 -10.23
CA ARG A 149 -0.69 16.56 -10.98
C ARG A 149 0.03 17.01 -12.24
N GLY A 150 -0.35 16.43 -13.38
CA GLY A 150 -0.04 17.00 -14.68
C GLY A 150 -0.48 18.46 -14.67
N ARG A 151 0.47 19.35 -14.93
CA ARG A 151 0.18 20.76 -15.24
C ARG A 151 -0.39 20.86 -16.65
#